data_AF-A0A352GK15-F1
#
_entry.id   AF-A0A352GK15-F1
#
_cell.length_a   1.000
_cell.length_b   1.000
_cell.length_c   1.000
_cell.angle_alpha   90.00
_cell.angle_beta   90.00
_cell.angle_gamma   90.00
#
_symmetry.space_group_name_H-M   'P 1'
#
loop_
_entity.id
_entity.type
_entity.pdbx_description
1 polymer ?
#
loop_
_entity_poly.entity_id
_entity_poly.type
_entity_poly.pdbx_seq_one_letter_code
_entity_poly.pdbx_strand_id
1 'polypeptide(L)'
;MQTNLAGKTYEVQTESDGKWTLFASHNVKSQAIQQAQALLDSHKYSGVKVIAESDRKGDEIIFNERAEVTDKGLTVVPIDSSPVCETPADCYQLEARRTIGRLLRQYLDDVGMTAMELAFDFGRLKMLERDDKLYIGALSRLASLQVDKDAGEKPVDRQNKLERLYNQLVANAQKMMKREDLNEALQAGGLQALVDKVNAEAPAEDRHMLILAGLAVHMGEQGDWSGKIESLVTLLDGQAGVVVQAYVDEALAEILDGTAAITELLGGVADAASAHR
;
A
#
# COMPACT_ATOMS: atom_id res chain seq x y z
N MET A 1 12.27 -32.69 10.16
CA MET A 1 11.79 -32.83 8.76
C MET A 1 11.35 -34.27 8.54
N GLN A 2 10.15 -34.49 8.02
CA GLN A 2 9.70 -35.84 7.64
C GLN A 2 10.20 -36.12 6.22
N THR A 3 11.10 -37.08 6.06
CA THR A 3 11.57 -37.55 4.76
C THR A 3 10.50 -38.41 4.07
N ASN A 4 10.47 -38.40 2.74
CA ASN A 4 9.59 -39.31 2.00
C ASN A 4 10.08 -40.77 2.08
N LEU A 5 9.28 -41.71 1.53
CA LEU A 5 9.61 -43.15 1.47
C LEU A 5 10.98 -43.46 0.81
N ALA A 6 11.55 -42.53 0.04
CA ALA A 6 12.87 -42.65 -0.59
C ALA A 6 14.00 -41.99 0.23
N GLY A 7 13.70 -41.41 1.40
CA GLY A 7 14.67 -40.69 2.23
C GLY A 7 15.11 -39.35 1.64
N LYS A 8 14.28 -38.73 0.79
CA LYS A 8 14.61 -37.48 0.09
C LYS A 8 13.75 -36.31 0.52
N THR A 9 14.37 -35.13 0.56
CA THR A 9 13.72 -33.82 0.68
C THR A 9 14.07 -32.99 -0.55
N TYR A 10 13.18 -32.11 -0.98
CA TYR A 10 13.39 -31.25 -2.15
C TYR A 10 13.31 -29.79 -1.73
N GLU A 11 14.43 -29.10 -1.74
CA GLU A 11 14.51 -27.68 -1.42
C GLU A 11 14.39 -26.82 -2.68
N VAL A 12 13.45 -25.88 -2.68
CA VAL A 12 13.32 -24.84 -3.70
C VAL A 12 14.09 -23.62 -3.22
N GLN A 13 15.04 -23.15 -4.02
CA GLN A 13 15.80 -21.94 -3.74
C GLN A 13 15.60 -20.93 -4.87
N THR A 14 15.50 -19.65 -4.51
CA THR A 14 15.39 -18.52 -5.44
C THR A 14 16.67 -17.69 -5.44
N GLU A 15 17.03 -17.12 -6.58
CA GLU A 15 18.15 -16.19 -6.76
C GLU A 15 17.63 -14.76 -6.91
N SER A 16 18.13 -13.86 -6.07
CA SER A 16 17.94 -12.41 -6.18
C SER A 16 19.27 -11.73 -5.90
N ASP A 17 19.67 -10.77 -6.74
CA ASP A 17 20.95 -10.03 -6.61
C ASP A 17 22.17 -10.96 -6.41
N GLY A 18 22.18 -12.10 -7.10
CA GLY A 18 23.26 -13.09 -7.04
C GLY A 18 23.32 -13.92 -5.75
N LYS A 19 22.32 -13.79 -4.86
CA LYS A 19 22.21 -14.58 -3.63
C LYS A 19 21.10 -15.62 -3.76
N TRP A 20 21.41 -16.85 -3.36
CA TRP A 20 20.44 -17.94 -3.28
C TRP A 20 19.83 -18.02 -1.88
N THR A 21 18.52 -18.03 -1.79
CA THR A 21 17.76 -18.15 -0.54
C THR A 21 16.80 -19.33 -0.61
N LEU A 22 16.64 -20.05 0.51
CA LEU A 22 15.63 -21.10 0.63
C LEU A 22 14.24 -20.47 0.59
N PHE A 23 13.42 -20.91 -0.37
CA PHE A 23 12.04 -20.49 -0.52
C PHE A 23 11.10 -21.45 0.21
N ALA A 24 11.23 -22.75 -0.07
CA ALA A 24 10.39 -23.79 0.54
C ALA A 24 11.07 -25.16 0.48
N SER A 25 10.65 -26.08 1.34
CA SER A 25 11.07 -27.49 1.31
C SER A 25 9.84 -28.38 1.12
N HIS A 26 9.95 -29.36 0.23
CA HIS A 26 8.88 -30.31 -0.10
C HIS A 26 9.36 -31.75 0.04
N ASN A 27 8.42 -32.66 0.30
CA ASN A 27 8.70 -34.10 0.35
C ASN A 27 8.42 -34.81 -0.98
N VAL A 28 7.85 -34.09 -1.96
CA VAL A 28 7.44 -34.62 -3.27
C VAL A 28 8.11 -33.82 -4.37
N LYS A 29 8.85 -34.51 -5.26
CA LYS A 29 9.62 -33.90 -6.35
C LYS A 29 8.76 -33.00 -7.25
N SER A 30 7.59 -33.50 -7.66
CA SER A 30 6.71 -32.78 -8.58
C SER A 30 6.18 -31.47 -7.98
N GLN A 31 5.91 -31.42 -6.68
CA GLN A 31 5.47 -30.20 -6.00
C GLN A 31 6.58 -29.14 -5.97
N ALA A 32 7.82 -29.56 -5.69
CA ALA A 32 8.97 -28.65 -5.71
C ALA A 32 9.23 -28.09 -7.11
N ILE A 33 9.14 -28.92 -8.16
CA ILE A 33 9.30 -28.47 -9.56
C ILE A 33 8.15 -27.53 -9.96
N GLN A 34 6.91 -27.85 -9.60
CA GLN A 34 5.76 -26.98 -9.90
C GLN A 34 5.90 -25.62 -9.22
N GLN A 35 6.32 -25.59 -7.95
CA GLN A 35 6.59 -24.35 -7.23
C GLN A 35 7.73 -23.57 -7.88
N ALA A 36 8.80 -24.27 -8.32
CA ALA A 36 9.93 -23.64 -8.98
C ALA A 36 9.53 -23.00 -10.32
N GLN A 37 8.70 -23.67 -11.12
CA GLN A 37 8.17 -23.13 -12.37
C GLN A 37 7.30 -21.89 -12.13
N ALA A 38 6.38 -21.96 -11.15
CA ALA A 38 5.54 -20.82 -10.80
C ALA A 38 6.37 -19.59 -10.34
N LEU A 39 7.51 -19.82 -9.68
CA LEU A 39 8.42 -18.74 -9.29
C LEU A 39 9.18 -18.14 -10.48
N LEU A 40 9.54 -18.93 -11.49
CA LEU A 40 10.12 -18.43 -12.74
C LEU A 40 9.12 -17.60 -13.54
N ASP A 41 7.90 -18.12 -13.68
CA ASP A 41 6.81 -17.47 -14.42
C ASP A 41 6.38 -16.15 -13.73
N SER A 42 6.71 -15.97 -12.44
CA SER A 42 6.49 -14.71 -11.74
C SER A 42 7.41 -13.58 -12.20
N HIS A 43 8.52 -13.90 -12.87
CA HIS A 43 9.55 -12.95 -13.31
C HIS A 43 10.17 -12.08 -12.20
N LYS A 44 10.00 -12.44 -10.92
CA LYS A 44 10.55 -11.74 -9.75
C LYS A 44 11.98 -12.15 -9.38
N TYR A 45 12.38 -13.36 -9.78
CA TYR A 45 13.65 -13.96 -9.38
C TYR A 45 14.54 -14.16 -10.61
N SER A 46 15.85 -13.89 -10.46
CA SER A 46 16.81 -14.06 -11.55
C SER A 46 17.15 -15.53 -11.79
N GLY A 47 16.80 -16.41 -10.86
CA GLY A 47 16.98 -17.83 -10.96
C GLY A 47 16.18 -18.61 -9.93
N VAL A 48 15.86 -19.86 -10.26
CA VAL A 48 15.19 -20.79 -9.37
C VAL A 48 15.83 -22.16 -9.55
N LYS A 49 16.14 -22.83 -8.45
CA LYS A 49 16.68 -24.19 -8.47
C LYS A 49 15.99 -25.08 -7.45
N VAL A 50 15.98 -26.37 -7.74
CA VAL A 50 15.51 -27.40 -6.81
C VAL A 50 16.66 -28.35 -6.49
N ILE A 51 16.94 -28.50 -5.20
CA ILE A 51 17.96 -29.41 -4.67
C ILE A 51 17.25 -30.61 -4.06
N ALA A 52 17.58 -31.81 -4.51
CA ALA A 52 17.17 -33.06 -3.89
C ALA A 52 18.24 -33.48 -2.87
N GLU A 53 17.90 -33.37 -1.59
CA GLU A 53 18.75 -33.83 -0.49
C GLU A 53 18.48 -35.31 -0.21
N SER A 54 19.54 -36.06 0.08
CA SER A 54 19.47 -37.48 0.39
C SER A 54 20.61 -37.88 1.32
N ASP A 55 20.27 -38.39 2.51
CA ASP A 55 21.24 -38.85 3.52
C ASP A 55 22.28 -39.85 2.98
N ARG A 56 21.93 -40.63 1.95
CA ARG A 56 22.80 -41.65 1.35
C ARG A 56 23.68 -41.20 0.18
N LYS A 57 23.28 -40.16 -0.54
CA LYS A 57 23.89 -39.78 -1.84
C LYS A 57 24.37 -38.34 -1.89
N GLY A 58 24.11 -37.55 -0.84
CA GLY A 58 24.34 -36.11 -0.84
C GLY A 58 23.31 -35.36 -1.67
N ASP A 59 23.59 -34.10 -1.91
CA ASP A 59 22.66 -33.16 -2.52
C ASP A 59 22.81 -33.14 -4.04
N GLU A 60 21.69 -33.14 -4.76
CA GLU A 60 21.65 -33.16 -6.22
C GLU A 60 20.75 -32.04 -6.74
N ILE A 61 21.24 -31.17 -7.62
CA ILE A 61 20.42 -30.15 -8.28
C ILE A 61 19.60 -30.83 -9.39
N ILE A 62 18.28 -30.84 -9.25
CA ILE A 62 17.36 -31.52 -10.18
C ILE A 62 16.56 -30.57 -11.08
N PHE A 63 16.63 -29.27 -10.79
CA PHE A 63 16.06 -28.18 -11.58
C PHE A 63 16.91 -26.95 -11.34
N ASN A 64 17.28 -26.20 -12.37
CA ASN A 64 18.03 -24.95 -12.25
C ASN A 64 17.84 -24.13 -13.52
N GLU A 65 17.02 -23.09 -13.42
CA GLU A 65 16.76 -22.19 -14.52
C GLU A 65 16.92 -20.75 -14.08
N ARG A 66 17.25 -19.90 -15.04
CA ARG A 66 17.38 -18.45 -14.87
C ARG A 66 16.42 -17.76 -15.80
N ALA A 67 15.80 -16.70 -15.30
CA ALA A 67 14.90 -15.84 -16.06
C ALA A 67 15.38 -14.40 -15.97
N GLU A 68 15.07 -13.61 -17.00
CA GLU A 68 15.21 -12.17 -16.90
C GLU A 68 14.19 -11.63 -15.88
N VAL A 69 14.67 -10.83 -14.93
CA VAL A 69 13.80 -10.16 -13.95
C VAL A 69 13.14 -8.98 -14.62
N THR A 70 11.92 -9.19 -15.11
CA THR A 70 11.10 -8.13 -15.69
C THR A 70 10.15 -7.52 -14.67
N ASP A 71 9.77 -8.27 -13.63
CA ASP A 71 9.05 -7.74 -12.47
C ASP A 71 10.06 -7.23 -11.43
N LYS A 72 10.33 -5.92 -11.49
CA LYS A 72 11.22 -5.24 -10.53
C LYS A 72 10.55 -4.97 -9.18
N GLY A 73 9.31 -5.42 -8.99
CA GLY A 73 8.48 -5.04 -7.85
C GLY A 73 8.10 -3.56 -7.87
N LEU A 74 7.32 -3.17 -6.88
CA LEU A 74 6.88 -1.80 -6.71
C LEU A 74 8.04 -0.89 -6.29
N THR A 75 8.03 0.33 -6.80
CA THR A 75 9.02 1.35 -6.47
C THR A 75 8.32 2.65 -6.12
N VAL A 76 8.99 3.47 -5.30
CA VAL A 76 8.50 4.82 -5.02
C VAL A 76 8.62 5.70 -6.26
N VAL A 77 7.64 6.58 -6.45
CA VAL A 77 7.68 7.60 -7.50
C VAL A 77 8.46 8.82 -6.98
N PRO A 78 9.36 9.42 -7.78
CA PRO A 78 10.04 10.64 -7.40
C PRO A 78 9.06 11.79 -7.09
N ILE A 79 9.26 12.44 -5.94
CA ILE A 79 8.54 13.64 -5.49
C ILE A 79 9.55 14.71 -5.08
N ASP A 80 9.26 16.00 -5.29
CA ASP A 80 10.24 17.08 -5.07
C ASP A 80 10.15 17.76 -3.70
N SER A 81 9.01 17.62 -3.03
CA SER A 81 8.77 18.20 -1.72
C SER A 81 7.87 17.30 -0.88
N SER A 82 7.93 17.50 0.43
CA SER A 82 7.07 16.81 1.40
C SER A 82 6.84 17.72 2.60
N PRO A 83 5.59 17.86 3.08
CA PRO A 83 5.34 18.55 4.34
C PRO A 83 5.95 17.75 5.50
N VAL A 84 6.44 18.46 6.51
CA VAL A 84 7.01 17.84 7.72
C VAL A 84 5.86 17.37 8.62
N CYS A 85 5.85 16.09 8.97
CA CYS A 85 4.92 15.52 9.94
C CYS A 85 5.62 15.28 11.27
N GLU A 86 5.17 15.87 12.37
CA GLU A 86 5.72 15.64 13.72
C GLU A 86 4.84 14.70 14.55
N THR A 87 3.56 14.64 14.21
CA THR A 87 2.51 13.87 14.89
C THR A 87 1.68 13.08 13.88
N PRO A 88 0.92 12.06 14.33
CA PRO A 88 -0.03 11.36 13.45
C PRO A 88 -1.07 12.30 12.82
N ALA A 89 -1.48 13.36 13.53
CA ALA A 89 -2.44 14.33 13.03
C ALA A 89 -1.92 15.05 11.77
N ASP A 90 -0.62 15.30 11.70
CA ASP A 90 0.03 15.91 10.53
C ASP A 90 -0.03 14.97 9.32
N CYS A 91 0.13 13.66 9.54
CA CYS A 91 0.04 12.65 8.47
C CYS A 91 -1.36 12.56 7.85
N TYR A 92 -2.39 12.93 8.61
CA TYR A 92 -3.77 12.95 8.12
C TYR A 92 -4.11 14.23 7.38
N GLN A 93 -3.27 15.27 7.34
CA GLN A 93 -3.57 16.48 6.58
C GLN A 93 -3.51 16.23 5.07
N LEU A 94 -4.35 16.95 4.30
CA LEU A 94 -4.46 16.77 2.84
C LEU A 94 -3.10 16.77 2.13
N GLU A 95 -2.23 17.74 2.42
CA GLU A 95 -0.93 17.86 1.77
C GLU A 95 -0.03 16.64 2.05
N ALA A 96 -0.06 16.09 3.27
CA ALA A 96 0.66 14.87 3.59
C ALA A 96 0.10 13.67 2.82
N ARG A 97 -1.25 13.53 2.78
CA ARG A 97 -1.91 12.46 2.03
C ARG A 97 -1.62 12.54 0.53
N ARG A 98 -1.65 13.73 -0.09
CA ARG A 98 -1.27 13.93 -1.50
C ARG A 98 0.20 13.58 -1.77
N THR A 99 1.11 13.96 -0.86
CA THR A 99 2.52 13.55 -0.97
C THR A 99 2.66 12.02 -0.94
N ILE A 100 1.98 11.34 -0.01
CA ILE A 100 2.00 9.87 0.05
C ILE A 100 1.33 9.26 -1.19
N GLY A 101 0.22 9.84 -1.65
CA GLY A 101 -0.50 9.44 -2.86
C GLY A 101 0.38 9.43 -4.10
N ARG A 102 1.19 10.47 -4.28
CA ARG A 102 2.19 10.55 -5.36
C ARG A 102 3.33 9.57 -5.14
N LEU A 103 3.93 9.56 -3.95
CA LEU A 103 5.08 8.74 -3.62
C LEU A 103 4.80 7.24 -3.82
N LEU A 104 3.61 6.79 -3.43
CA LEU A 104 3.16 5.39 -3.50
C LEU A 104 2.21 5.12 -4.67
N ARG A 105 2.19 5.98 -5.71
CA ARG A 105 1.21 5.92 -6.81
C ARG A 105 1.10 4.54 -7.44
N GLN A 106 2.23 3.89 -7.75
CA GLN A 106 2.25 2.53 -8.31
C GLN A 106 1.49 1.54 -7.43
N TYR A 107 1.80 1.51 -6.12
CA TYR A 107 1.15 0.61 -5.17
C TYR A 107 -0.35 0.92 -5.03
N LEU A 108 -0.69 2.21 -4.92
CA LEU A 108 -2.06 2.67 -4.73
C LEU A 108 -2.95 2.41 -5.95
N ASP A 109 -2.42 2.56 -7.17
CA ASP A 109 -3.11 2.16 -8.40
C ASP A 109 -3.35 0.65 -8.46
N ASP A 110 -2.33 -0.15 -8.14
CA ASP A 110 -2.43 -1.62 -8.18
C ASP A 110 -3.50 -2.16 -7.23
N VAL A 111 -3.71 -1.52 -6.08
CA VAL A 111 -4.74 -1.92 -5.11
C VAL A 111 -6.03 -1.11 -5.23
N GLY A 112 -6.08 -0.11 -6.11
CA GLY A 112 -7.24 0.76 -6.31
C GLY A 112 -7.63 1.60 -5.11
N MET A 113 -6.67 2.16 -4.36
CA MET A 113 -6.91 2.91 -3.11
C MET A 113 -6.26 4.29 -3.12
N THR A 114 -6.83 5.23 -2.36
CA THR A 114 -6.19 6.52 -2.03
C THR A 114 -5.23 6.37 -0.84
N ALA A 115 -4.39 7.38 -0.58
CA ALA A 115 -3.57 7.40 0.63
C ALA A 115 -4.42 7.60 1.89
N MET A 116 -5.55 8.31 1.81
CA MET A 116 -6.56 8.36 2.86
C MET A 116 -7.06 6.96 3.21
N GLU A 117 -7.48 6.16 2.23
CA GLU A 117 -7.93 4.78 2.47
C GLU A 117 -6.81 3.92 3.08
N LEU A 118 -5.59 4.02 2.53
CA LEU A 118 -4.43 3.31 3.05
C LEU A 118 -4.15 3.67 4.52
N ALA A 119 -4.32 4.93 4.92
CA ALA A 119 -4.05 5.37 6.29
C ALA A 119 -4.95 4.70 7.35
N PHE A 120 -6.09 4.15 6.93
CA PHE A 120 -7.04 3.45 7.81
C PHE A 120 -7.16 1.95 7.52
N ASP A 121 -6.48 1.42 6.50
CA ASP A 121 -6.44 -0.02 6.21
C ASP A 121 -5.26 -0.70 6.91
N PHE A 122 -5.54 -1.31 8.07
CA PHE A 122 -4.54 -2.03 8.85
C PHE A 122 -3.84 -3.16 8.06
N GLY A 123 -4.59 -3.91 7.26
CA GLY A 123 -4.05 -5.02 6.48
C GLY A 123 -3.06 -4.54 5.42
N ARG A 124 -3.44 -3.50 4.67
CA ARG A 124 -2.63 -2.89 3.61
C ARG A 124 -1.42 -2.16 4.16
N LEU A 125 -1.51 -1.51 5.31
CA LEU A 125 -0.33 -0.98 5.99
C LEU A 125 0.64 -2.12 6.36
N LYS A 126 0.18 -3.18 7.02
CA LYS A 126 1.05 -4.34 7.34
C LYS A 126 1.63 -5.02 6.09
N MET A 127 0.94 -4.99 4.95
CA MET A 127 1.49 -5.47 3.69
C MET A 127 2.56 -4.53 3.13
N LEU A 128 2.33 -3.21 3.17
CA LEU A 128 3.32 -2.21 2.75
C LEU A 128 4.61 -2.35 3.57
N GLU A 129 4.52 -2.46 4.89
CA GLU A 129 5.69 -2.65 5.78
C GLU A 129 6.51 -3.90 5.44
N ARG A 130 5.87 -4.96 4.93
CA ARG A 130 6.54 -6.22 4.53
C ARG A 130 7.26 -6.11 3.19
N ASP A 131 6.91 -5.15 2.35
CA ASP A 131 7.65 -4.83 1.14
C ASP A 131 8.83 -3.92 1.50
N ASP A 132 9.93 -4.51 1.96
CA ASP A 132 11.11 -3.77 2.43
C ASP A 132 11.59 -2.74 1.40
N LYS A 133 11.52 -3.06 0.10
CA LYS A 133 12.01 -2.17 -0.96
C LYS A 133 11.13 -0.93 -1.06
N LEU A 134 9.82 -1.10 -1.11
CA LEU A 134 8.88 0.02 -1.19
C LEU A 134 8.85 0.82 0.12
N TYR A 135 8.78 0.12 1.26
CA TYR A 135 8.69 0.72 2.59
C TYR A 135 9.95 1.53 2.95
N ILE A 136 11.13 0.92 2.88
CA ILE A 136 12.40 1.62 3.18
C ILE A 136 12.65 2.73 2.16
N GLY A 137 12.32 2.48 0.89
CA GLY A 137 12.41 3.49 -0.18
C GLY A 137 11.56 4.72 0.12
N ALA A 138 10.32 4.52 0.58
CA ALA A 138 9.41 5.61 0.93
C ALA A 138 9.89 6.40 2.13
N LEU A 139 10.26 5.72 3.22
CA LEU A 139 10.79 6.37 4.42
C LEU A 139 12.07 7.15 4.13
N SER A 140 12.99 6.57 3.36
CA SER A 140 14.24 7.23 2.98
C SER A 140 13.98 8.47 2.11
N ARG A 141 13.07 8.38 1.13
CA ARG A 141 12.72 9.53 0.29
C ARG A 141 12.11 10.67 1.10
N LEU A 142 11.11 10.36 1.94
CA LEU A 142 10.48 11.35 2.82
C LEU A 142 11.50 11.98 3.77
N ALA A 143 12.35 11.18 4.41
CA ALA A 143 13.40 11.67 5.30
C ALA A 143 14.36 12.62 4.60
N SER A 144 14.75 12.33 3.35
CA SER A 144 15.64 13.19 2.57
C SER A 144 15.03 14.57 2.25
N LEU A 145 13.71 14.65 2.15
CA LEU A 145 12.97 15.87 1.82
C LEU A 145 12.61 16.69 3.06
N GLN A 146 12.37 16.02 4.20
CA GLN A 146 11.92 16.64 5.44
C GLN A 146 13.04 16.98 6.41
N VAL A 147 14.29 16.59 6.13
CA VAL A 147 15.42 16.81 7.04
C VAL A 147 15.65 18.30 7.29
N ASP A 148 15.65 18.70 8.55
CA ASP A 148 16.00 20.07 8.94
C ASP A 148 17.53 20.26 8.93
N LYS A 149 18.03 20.71 7.78
CA LYS A 149 19.47 20.94 7.58
C LYS A 149 19.99 22.08 8.44
N ASP A 150 19.16 23.08 8.73
CA ASP A 150 19.56 24.26 9.50
C ASP A 150 19.71 23.91 10.99
N ALA A 151 18.91 22.97 11.49
CA ALA A 151 19.04 22.38 12.83
C ALA A 151 20.12 21.28 12.92
N GLY A 152 20.78 20.91 11.82
CA GLY A 152 21.79 19.85 11.77
C GLY A 152 21.22 18.43 11.93
N GLU A 153 19.92 18.24 11.66
CA GLU A 153 19.28 16.91 11.69
C GLU A 153 19.90 16.00 10.61
N LYS A 154 20.13 14.73 10.95
CA LYS A 154 20.60 13.75 9.96
C LYS A 154 19.41 13.04 9.32
N PRO A 155 19.49 12.66 8.04
CA PRO A 155 18.42 11.91 7.36
C PRO A 155 17.99 10.63 8.11
N VAL A 156 18.93 9.94 8.76
CA VAL A 156 18.63 8.74 9.57
C VAL A 156 17.76 9.08 10.78
N ASP A 157 17.99 10.22 11.44
CA ASP A 157 17.18 10.64 12.60
C ASP A 157 15.74 10.94 12.17
N ARG A 158 15.60 11.62 11.01
CA ARG A 158 14.29 11.89 10.40
C ARG A 158 13.59 10.60 9.97
N GLN A 159 14.32 9.65 9.37
CA GLN A 159 13.79 8.34 9.00
C GLN A 159 13.25 7.58 10.21
N ASN A 160 13.99 7.56 11.32
CA ASN A 160 13.56 6.93 12.56
C ASN A 160 12.29 7.59 13.17
N LYS A 161 12.13 8.92 13.00
CA LYS A 161 10.89 9.63 13.39
C LYS A 161 9.71 9.18 12.52
N LEU A 162 9.90 9.13 11.21
CA LEU A 162 8.88 8.68 10.26
C LEU A 162 8.46 7.23 10.50
N GLU A 163 9.39 6.34 10.82
CA GLU A 163 9.08 4.96 11.20
C GLU A 163 8.22 4.89 12.48
N ARG A 164 8.50 5.74 13.48
CA ARG A 164 7.64 5.83 14.68
C ARG A 164 6.25 6.35 14.35
N LEU A 165 6.13 7.35 13.48
CA LEU A 165 4.84 7.86 13.02
C LEU A 165 4.07 6.78 12.25
N TYR A 166 4.74 6.06 11.36
CA TYR A 166 4.15 4.95 10.62
C TYR A 166 3.58 3.88 11.57
N ASN A 167 4.33 3.48 12.58
CA ASN A 167 3.86 2.53 13.60
C ASN A 167 2.64 3.05 14.37
N GLN A 168 2.54 4.36 14.61
CA GLN A 168 1.36 4.97 15.21
C GLN A 168 0.16 4.95 14.27
N LEU A 169 0.36 5.18 12.96
CA LEU A 169 -0.69 5.04 11.95
C LEU A 169 -1.21 3.60 11.88
N VAL A 170 -0.32 2.60 11.87
CA VAL A 170 -0.69 1.18 11.93
C VAL A 170 -1.54 0.88 13.17
N ALA A 171 -1.13 1.37 14.34
CA ALA A 171 -1.88 1.17 15.58
C ALA A 171 -3.25 1.89 15.55
N ASN A 172 -3.33 3.07 14.93
CA ASN A 172 -4.59 3.80 14.76
C ASN A 172 -5.53 3.07 13.80
N ALA A 173 -5.05 2.61 12.65
CA ALA A 173 -5.83 1.80 11.71
C ALA A 173 -6.40 0.55 12.39
N GLN A 174 -5.60 -0.14 13.21
CA GLN A 174 -6.08 -1.29 13.99
C GLN A 174 -7.21 -0.92 14.97
N LYS A 175 -7.14 0.25 15.62
CA LYS A 175 -8.22 0.73 16.49
C LYS A 175 -9.47 1.07 15.69
N MET A 176 -9.32 1.66 14.51
CA MET A 176 -10.45 2.05 13.65
C MET A 176 -11.25 0.86 13.12
N MET A 177 -10.65 -0.33 13.03
CA MET A 177 -11.38 -1.57 12.74
C MET A 177 -12.53 -1.86 13.72
N LYS A 178 -12.52 -1.27 14.92
CA LYS A 178 -13.58 -1.43 15.94
C LYS A 178 -14.61 -0.30 15.94
N ARG A 179 -14.52 0.64 14.98
CA ARG A 179 -15.36 1.84 14.90
C ARG A 179 -16.38 1.74 13.76
N GLU A 180 -17.10 0.63 13.73
CA GLU A 180 -18.19 0.38 12.77
C GLU A 180 -19.27 1.49 12.86
N ASP A 181 -19.45 2.06 14.05
CA ASP A 181 -20.36 3.17 14.33
C ASP A 181 -20.13 4.44 13.49
N LEU A 182 -18.91 4.64 12.98
CA LEU A 182 -18.60 5.78 12.09
C LEU A 182 -19.22 5.57 10.70
N ASN A 183 -19.01 4.40 10.11
CA ASN A 183 -19.58 4.08 8.80
C ASN A 183 -21.11 3.93 8.90
N GLU A 184 -21.62 3.34 9.98
CA GLU A 184 -23.07 3.27 10.24
C GLU A 184 -23.73 4.65 10.26
N ALA A 185 -23.11 5.64 10.91
CA ALA A 185 -23.62 7.00 10.93
C ALA A 185 -23.62 7.64 9.53
N LEU A 186 -22.55 7.43 8.76
CA LEU A 186 -22.45 7.91 7.38
C LEU A 186 -23.52 7.27 6.49
N GLN A 187 -23.71 5.95 6.56
CA GLN A 187 -24.71 5.24 5.76
C GLN A 187 -26.15 5.62 6.14
N ALA A 188 -26.41 5.89 7.42
CA ALA A 188 -27.75 6.23 7.91
C ALA A 188 -28.18 7.67 7.59
N GLY A 189 -27.24 8.63 7.57
CA GLY A 189 -27.58 10.05 7.49
C GLY A 189 -26.61 10.90 6.68
N GLY A 190 -25.78 10.28 5.86
CA GLY A 190 -24.76 10.94 5.05
C GLY A 190 -23.58 11.46 5.87
N LEU A 191 -22.69 12.18 5.19
CA LEU A 191 -21.47 12.71 5.80
C LEU A 191 -21.76 13.73 6.91
N GLN A 192 -22.89 14.46 6.84
CA GLN A 192 -23.29 15.38 7.91
C GLN A 192 -23.57 14.63 9.22
N ALA A 193 -24.24 13.47 9.18
CA ALA A 193 -24.51 12.67 10.37
C ALA A 193 -23.22 12.12 11.01
N LEU A 194 -22.24 11.71 10.20
CA LEU A 194 -20.91 11.35 10.69
C LEU A 194 -20.22 12.53 11.38
N VAL A 195 -20.23 13.71 10.75
CA VAL A 195 -19.64 14.94 11.31
C VAL A 195 -20.28 15.29 12.65
N ASP A 196 -21.61 15.25 12.74
CA ASP A 196 -22.35 15.58 13.95
C ASP A 196 -22.05 14.60 15.10
N LYS A 197 -22.03 13.29 14.79
CA LYS A 197 -21.66 12.25 15.75
C LYS A 197 -20.26 12.45 16.29
N VAL A 198 -19.27 12.66 15.41
CA VAL A 198 -17.88 12.88 15.82
C VAL A 198 -17.75 14.15 16.65
N ASN A 199 -18.43 15.24 16.28
CA ASN A 199 -18.43 16.49 17.04
C ASN A 199 -19.02 16.34 18.45
N ALA A 200 -20.02 15.47 18.62
CA ALA A 200 -20.68 15.22 19.90
C ALA A 200 -19.86 14.31 20.83
N GLU A 201 -19.16 13.32 20.28
CA GLU A 201 -18.57 12.23 21.06
C GLU A 201 -17.04 12.32 21.23
N ALA A 202 -16.33 13.01 20.32
CA ALA A 202 -14.87 13.00 20.27
C ALA A 202 -14.22 14.33 20.71
N PRO A 203 -13.03 14.26 21.36
CA PRO A 203 -12.16 15.40 21.57
C PRO A 203 -11.83 16.11 20.25
N ALA A 204 -11.64 17.43 20.29
CA ALA A 204 -11.47 18.26 19.08
C ALA A 204 -10.29 17.81 18.20
N GLU A 205 -9.20 17.38 18.84
CA GLU A 205 -7.97 16.90 18.22
C GLU A 205 -8.15 15.61 17.41
N ASP A 206 -9.12 14.77 17.76
CA ASP A 206 -9.35 13.47 17.11
C ASP A 206 -10.39 13.55 15.97
N ARG A 207 -11.16 14.64 15.90
CA ARG A 207 -12.34 14.73 15.02
C ARG A 207 -12.00 14.57 13.56
N HIS A 208 -10.96 15.26 13.10
CA HIS A 208 -10.54 15.19 11.71
C HIS A 208 -10.18 13.76 11.30
N MET A 209 -9.34 13.08 12.09
CA MET A 209 -8.98 11.68 11.86
C MET A 209 -10.22 10.78 11.83
N LEU A 210 -11.17 10.95 12.77
CA LEU A 210 -12.36 10.10 12.84
C LEU A 210 -13.32 10.30 11.66
N ILE A 211 -13.45 11.54 11.16
CA ILE A 211 -14.26 11.81 9.97
C ILE A 211 -13.60 11.18 8.73
N LEU A 212 -12.27 11.32 8.58
CA LEU A 212 -11.54 10.67 7.50
C LEU A 212 -11.63 9.14 7.57
N ALA A 213 -11.60 8.56 8.78
CA ALA A 213 -11.75 7.12 8.96
C ALA A 213 -13.11 6.61 8.46
N GLY A 214 -14.20 7.31 8.80
CA GLY A 214 -15.53 6.96 8.30
C GLY A 214 -15.64 7.10 6.78
N LEU A 215 -15.06 8.16 6.21
CA LEU A 215 -15.05 8.38 4.76
C LEU A 215 -14.20 7.33 4.02
N ALA A 216 -13.05 6.94 4.57
CA ALA A 216 -12.19 5.90 4.03
C ALA A 216 -12.91 4.54 3.95
N VAL A 217 -13.68 4.17 4.98
CA VAL A 217 -14.50 2.94 4.95
C VAL A 217 -15.57 3.04 3.86
N HIS A 218 -16.30 4.16 3.79
CA HIS A 218 -17.32 4.37 2.76
C HIS A 218 -16.76 4.28 1.34
N MET A 219 -15.57 4.84 1.09
CA MET A 219 -14.88 4.74 -0.20
C MET A 219 -14.39 3.32 -0.49
N GLY A 220 -13.87 2.61 0.51
CA GLY A 220 -13.37 1.25 0.37
C GLY A 220 -14.47 0.22 0.09
N GLU A 221 -15.73 0.53 0.38
CA GLU A 221 -16.90 -0.27 -0.01
C GLU A 221 -17.25 -0.13 -1.50
N GLN A 222 -16.71 0.88 -2.19
CA GLN A 222 -16.92 1.08 -3.61
C GLN A 222 -15.89 0.28 -4.42
N GLY A 223 -16.31 -0.22 -5.58
CA GLY A 223 -15.47 -1.04 -6.45
C GLY A 223 -14.36 -0.24 -7.13
N ASP A 224 -14.69 0.39 -8.24
CA ASP A 224 -13.75 1.12 -9.10
C ASP A 224 -13.68 2.63 -8.76
N TRP A 225 -12.81 3.37 -9.45
CA TRP A 225 -12.63 4.79 -9.21
C TRP A 225 -13.90 5.59 -9.51
N SER A 226 -14.63 5.17 -10.54
CA SER A 226 -15.91 5.77 -10.94
C SER A 226 -16.94 5.65 -9.83
N GLY A 227 -17.10 4.45 -9.25
CA GLY A 227 -17.98 4.22 -8.11
C GLY A 227 -17.61 5.06 -6.88
N LYS A 228 -16.31 5.22 -6.60
CA LYS A 228 -15.84 6.11 -5.52
C LYS A 228 -16.21 7.57 -5.75
N ILE A 229 -16.03 8.07 -6.98
CA ILE A 229 -16.38 9.46 -7.33
C ILE A 229 -17.90 9.65 -7.24
N GLU A 230 -18.68 8.74 -7.80
CA GLU A 230 -20.15 8.81 -7.74
C GLU A 230 -20.68 8.80 -6.30
N SER A 231 -20.11 7.95 -5.43
CA SER A 231 -20.50 7.87 -4.03
C SER A 231 -20.16 9.16 -3.29
N LEU A 232 -18.96 9.73 -3.50
CA LEU A 232 -18.54 11.01 -2.92
C LEU A 232 -19.42 12.18 -3.38
N VAL A 233 -19.75 12.25 -4.67
CA VAL A 233 -20.66 13.28 -5.21
C VAL A 233 -22.06 13.15 -4.62
N THR A 234 -22.53 11.93 -4.36
CA THR A 234 -23.83 11.68 -3.72
C THR A 234 -23.87 12.23 -2.29
N LEU A 235 -22.74 12.33 -1.59
CA LEU A 235 -22.66 12.96 -0.26
C LEU A 235 -22.82 14.49 -0.30
N LEU A 236 -22.63 15.13 -1.46
CA LEU A 236 -22.81 16.57 -1.66
C LEU A 236 -24.26 16.91 -2.00
N ASP A 237 -25.21 16.50 -1.18
CA ASP A 237 -26.61 16.88 -1.39
C ASP A 237 -26.75 18.41 -1.60
N GLY A 238 -27.86 18.86 -2.20
CA GLY A 238 -28.07 20.28 -2.51
C GLY A 238 -28.08 21.22 -1.29
N GLN A 239 -27.96 20.70 -0.07
CA GLN A 239 -27.94 21.42 1.20
C GLN A 239 -26.64 21.17 2.01
N ALA A 240 -25.65 20.49 1.43
CA ALA A 240 -24.42 20.10 2.11
C ALA A 240 -23.72 21.34 2.67
N GLY A 241 -23.47 21.34 3.98
CA GLY A 241 -22.75 22.41 4.66
C GLY A 241 -21.29 22.50 4.23
N VAL A 242 -20.65 23.64 4.48
CA VAL A 242 -19.25 23.92 4.10
C VAL A 242 -18.27 22.86 4.60
N VAL A 243 -18.50 22.30 5.79
CA VAL A 243 -17.64 21.26 6.36
C VAL A 243 -17.73 19.96 5.55
N VAL A 244 -18.94 19.52 5.19
CA VAL A 244 -19.16 18.34 4.34
C VAL A 244 -18.51 18.54 2.98
N GLN A 245 -18.71 19.73 2.38
CA GLN A 245 -18.10 20.07 1.10
C GLN A 245 -16.57 19.98 1.14
N ALA A 246 -15.94 20.47 2.21
CA ALA A 246 -14.49 20.41 2.36
C ALA A 246 -13.95 18.98 2.40
N TYR A 247 -14.58 18.07 3.15
CA TYR A 247 -14.14 16.67 3.22
C TYR A 247 -14.31 15.92 1.90
N VAL A 248 -15.41 16.17 1.18
CA VAL A 248 -15.61 15.57 -0.15
C VAL A 248 -14.61 16.15 -1.16
N ASP A 249 -14.38 17.46 -1.15
CA ASP A 249 -13.40 18.10 -2.03
C ASP A 249 -11.99 17.55 -1.80
N GLU A 250 -11.59 17.36 -0.54
CA GLU A 250 -10.32 16.72 -0.19
C GLU A 250 -10.19 15.29 -0.75
N ALA A 251 -11.24 14.47 -0.61
CA ALA A 251 -11.24 13.10 -1.10
C ALA A 251 -11.21 13.05 -2.64
N LEU A 252 -12.00 13.89 -3.31
CA LEU A 252 -12.00 14.02 -4.77
C LEU A 252 -10.65 14.52 -5.29
N ALA A 253 -10.06 15.51 -4.63
CA ALA A 253 -8.74 16.03 -4.99
C ALA A 253 -7.66 14.96 -4.92
N GLU A 254 -7.76 14.03 -3.98
CA GLU A 254 -6.83 12.91 -3.83
C GLU A 254 -7.02 11.84 -4.92
N ILE A 255 -8.26 11.51 -5.28
CA ILE A 255 -8.56 10.61 -6.40
C ILE A 255 -8.03 11.20 -7.72
N LEU A 256 -8.33 12.48 -7.98
CA LEU A 256 -7.98 13.18 -9.22
C LEU A 256 -6.49 13.51 -9.33
N ASP A 257 -5.70 13.33 -8.26
CA ASP A 257 -4.24 13.42 -8.31
C ASP A 257 -3.62 12.19 -9.02
N GLY A 258 -4.38 11.09 -9.18
CA GLY A 258 -3.96 9.86 -9.84
C GLY A 258 -4.36 9.75 -11.31
N THR A 259 -3.42 9.38 -12.18
CA THR A 259 -3.70 9.21 -13.62
C THR A 259 -4.59 8.01 -13.92
N ALA A 260 -4.55 6.95 -13.10
CA ALA A 260 -5.41 5.77 -13.27
C ALA A 260 -6.89 6.14 -13.14
N ALA A 261 -7.26 6.90 -12.10
CA ALA A 261 -8.62 7.37 -11.90
C ALA A 261 -9.09 8.29 -13.05
N ILE A 262 -8.24 9.20 -13.52
CA ILE A 262 -8.55 10.06 -14.69
C ILE A 262 -8.75 9.20 -15.95
N THR A 263 -7.90 8.21 -16.16
CA THR A 263 -7.96 7.35 -17.35
C THR A 263 -9.24 6.52 -17.35
N GLU A 264 -9.62 5.95 -16.20
CA GLU A 264 -10.88 5.23 -16.04
C GLU A 264 -12.08 6.15 -16.29
N LEU A 265 -12.12 7.31 -15.64
CA LEU A 265 -13.21 8.28 -15.75
C LEU A 265 -13.42 8.76 -17.19
N LEU A 266 -12.34 8.94 -17.94
CA LEU A 266 -12.39 9.40 -19.34
C LEU A 266 -12.53 8.26 -20.35
N GLY A 267 -12.73 7.01 -19.90
CA GLY A 267 -12.96 5.85 -20.78
C GLY A 267 -11.72 5.37 -21.52
N GLY A 268 -10.53 5.61 -20.97
CA GLY A 268 -9.25 5.28 -21.60
C GLY A 268 -8.96 6.19 -22.79
N VAL A 269 -8.49 7.41 -22.53
CA VAL A 269 -7.97 8.25 -23.61
C VAL A 269 -6.73 7.54 -24.17
N ALA A 270 -6.84 7.00 -25.37
CA ALA A 270 -5.69 6.48 -26.09
C ALA A 270 -4.62 7.58 -26.08
N ASP A 271 -3.43 7.22 -25.61
CA ASP A 271 -2.29 8.12 -25.51
C ASP A 271 -2.18 8.93 -26.80
N ALA A 272 -2.13 10.27 -26.75
CA ALA A 272 -2.12 11.10 -27.95
C ALA A 272 -0.93 10.77 -28.87
N ALA A 273 0.10 10.11 -28.34
CA ALA A 273 1.21 9.51 -29.10
C ALA A 273 0.80 8.37 -30.05
N SER A 274 -0.34 7.72 -29.83
CA SER A 274 -0.89 6.65 -30.66
C SER A 274 -1.79 7.13 -31.80
N ALA A 275 -2.16 8.43 -31.82
CA ALA A 275 -2.92 9.04 -32.91
C ALA A 275 -2.05 9.53 -34.09
N HIS A 276 -0.72 9.37 -34.02
CA HIS A 276 0.24 9.78 -35.05
C HIS A 276 1.09 8.63 -35.62
N ARG A 277 0.55 7.41 -35.68
CA ARG A 277 1.14 6.32 -36.50
C ARG A 277 0.24 5.93 -37.66
#